data_AF-A0A3C0S1G9-F1
#
_entry.id   AF-A0A3C0S1G9-F1
#
_cell.length_a   1.000
_cell.length_b   1.000
_cell.length_c   1.000
_cell.angle_alpha   90.00
_cell.angle_beta   90.00
_cell.angle_gamma   90.00
#
_symmetry.space_group_name_H-M   'P 1'
#
loop_
_entity.id
_entity.type
_entity.pdbx_description
1 polymer ?
#
loop_
_entity_poly.entity_id
_entity_poly.type
_entity_poly.pdbx_seq_one_letter_code
_entity_poly.pdbx_strand_id
1 'polypeptide(L)' 'IMSGDFDPNLSPQKCLENVLPNIKNGSVIIFHDNIKAIPRVEYVLPKTIEFLLKNNYQLSRID' A
#
# COMPACT_ATOMS: atom_id res chain seq x y z
N ILE A 1 -7.59 -4.22 -1.06
CA ILE A 1 -6.96 -3.89 0.23
C ILE A 1 -6.89 -2.38 0.33
N MET A 2 -7.53 -1.81 1.36
CA MET A 2 -7.42 -0.39 1.66
C MET A 2 -6.20 -0.18 2.55
N SER A 3 -5.24 0.65 2.13
CA SER A 3 -4.04 0.91 2.92
C SER A 3 -4.31 1.75 4.18
N GLY A 4 -5.36 2.59 4.15
CA GLY A 4 -5.66 3.54 5.23
C GLY A 4 -4.93 4.88 5.10
N ASP A 5 -4.21 5.09 3.99
CA ASP A 5 -3.38 6.26 3.74
C ASP A 5 -4.14 7.60 3.68
N PHE A 6 -5.45 7.55 3.52
CA PHE A 6 -6.35 8.70 3.58
C PHE A 6 -6.59 9.25 4.99
N ASP A 7 -6.36 8.45 6.05
CA ASP A 7 -6.60 8.86 7.43
C ASP A 7 -5.40 9.67 7.95
N PRO A 8 -5.57 10.96 8.28
CA PRO A 8 -4.48 11.79 8.81
C PRO A 8 -4.02 11.34 10.21
N ASN A 9 -4.81 10.57 10.94
CA ASN A 9 -4.46 10.07 12.28
C ASN A 9 -3.69 8.75 12.23
N LEU A 10 -3.64 8.07 11.08
CA LEU A 10 -2.87 6.84 10.92
C LEU A 10 -1.41 7.14 10.62
N SER A 11 -0.53 6.44 11.32
CA SER A 11 0.90 6.48 11.01
C SER A 11 1.19 5.74 9.69
N PRO A 12 2.25 6.11 8.97
CA PRO A 12 2.68 5.36 7.80
C PRO A 12 2.99 3.89 8.10
N GLN A 13 3.50 3.58 9.29
CA GLN A 13 3.74 2.20 9.74
C GLN A 13 2.43 1.43 9.86
N LYS A 14 1.38 2.07 10.43
CA LYS A 14 0.08 1.42 10.56
C LYS A 14 -0.57 1.16 9.21
N CYS A 15 -0.41 2.07 8.26
CA CYS A 15 -0.85 1.86 6.89
C CYS A 15 -0.15 0.64 6.24
N LEU A 16 1.14 0.44 6.51
CA LEU A 16 1.88 -0.73 6.02
C LEU A 16 1.39 -2.03 6.68
N GLU A 17 1.13 -2.03 7.99
CA GLU A 17 0.53 -3.16 8.71
C GLU A 17 -0.87 -3.52 8.19
N ASN A 18 -1.65 -2.55 7.71
CA ASN A 18 -2.95 -2.82 7.08
C ASN A 18 -2.78 -3.51 5.73
N VAL A 19 -1.68 -3.27 5.02
CA VAL A 19 -1.44 -3.81 3.68
C VAL A 19 -0.82 -5.20 3.74
N LEU A 20 0.39 -5.34 4.29
CA LEU A 20 1.24 -6.52 4.08
C LEU A 20 0.58 -7.86 4.47
N PRO A 21 -0.06 -8.00 5.64
CA PRO A 21 -0.67 -9.27 6.06
C PRO A 21 -1.87 -9.68 5.21
N ASN A 22 -2.48 -8.72 4.50
CA ASN A 22 -3.69 -8.94 3.70
C ASN A 22 -3.38 -9.24 2.22
N ILE A 23 -2.11 -9.17 1.80
CA ILE A 23 -1.70 -9.45 0.42
C ILE A 23 -1.90 -10.94 0.13
N LYS A 24 -2.59 -11.21 -0.99
CA LYS A 24 -2.74 -12.54 -1.59
C LYS A 24 -2.77 -12.38 -3.11
N ASN A 25 -2.57 -13.47 -3.84
CA ASN A 25 -2.65 -13.44 -5.29
C ASN A 25 -4.03 -12.90 -5.74
N GLY A 26 -4.03 -12.00 -6.72
CA GLY A 26 -5.23 -11.30 -7.19
C GLY A 26 -5.71 -10.12 -6.32
N SER A 27 -4.99 -9.75 -5.25
CA SER A 27 -5.33 -8.56 -4.46
C SER A 27 -5.13 -7.26 -5.27
N VAL A 28 -6.15 -6.40 -5.26
CA VAL A 28 -6.03 -4.99 -5.66
C VAL A 28 -5.72 -4.14 -4.42
N ILE A 29 -4.62 -3.38 -4.45
CA ILE A 29 -4.18 -2.51 -3.34
C ILE A 29 -4.46 -1.06 -3.73
N ILE A 30 -5.13 -0.31 -2.86
CA ILE A 30 -5.56 1.07 -3.13
C ILE A 30 -4.74 2.05 -2.30
N PHE A 31 -4.19 3.06 -3.00
CA PHE A 31 -3.50 4.23 -2.45
C PHE A 31 -4.15 5.50 -3.03
N HIS A 32 -4.16 6.59 -2.27
CA HIS A 32 -4.73 7.87 -2.68
C HIS A 32 -3.63 8.82 -3.17
N ASP A 33 -3.92 9.57 -4.23
CA ASP A 33 -3.00 10.48 -4.92
C ASP A 33 -3.23 11.96 -4.56
N ASN A 34 -3.65 12.24 -3.33
CA ASN A 34 -3.93 13.61 -2.89
C ASN A 34 -2.92 14.10 -1.84
N ILE A 35 -2.82 15.43 -1.71
CA ILE A 35 -1.86 16.11 -0.82
C ILE A 35 -1.95 15.62 0.63
N LYS A 36 -3.15 15.28 1.11
CA LYS A 36 -3.34 14.78 2.48
C LYS A 36 -2.72 13.40 2.64
N ALA A 37 -2.78 12.54 1.62
CA ALA A 37 -2.28 11.17 1.65
C ALA A 37 -0.75 11.05 1.47
N ILE A 38 -0.10 12.02 0.81
CA ILE A 38 1.34 12.00 0.47
C ILE A 38 2.24 11.54 1.63
N PRO A 39 2.17 12.09 2.87
CA PRO A 39 3.10 11.73 3.94
C PRO A 39 3.09 10.24 4.33
N ARG A 40 1.98 9.53 4.08
CA ARG A 40 1.87 8.07 4.31
C ARG A 40 2.22 7.30 3.04
N VAL A 41 1.75 7.74 1.88
CA VAL A 41 1.97 7.05 0.60
C VAL A 41 3.46 6.96 0.28
N GLU A 42 4.21 8.05 0.48
CA GLU A 42 5.67 8.07 0.24
C GLU A 42 6.44 7.01 1.05
N TYR A 43 5.89 6.59 2.19
CA TYR A 43 6.46 5.53 3.01
C TYR A 43 5.91 4.14 2.66
N VAL A 44 4.58 4.01 2.51
CA VAL A 44 3.91 2.69 2.40
C VAL A 44 4.05 2.11 1.01
N LEU A 45 3.92 2.92 -0.04
CA LEU A 45 3.94 2.46 -1.42
C LEU A 45 5.27 1.80 -1.79
N PRO A 46 6.45 2.43 -1.62
CA PRO A 46 7.72 1.80 -1.99
C PRO A 46 7.99 0.52 -1.19
N LYS A 47 7.65 0.49 0.10
CA LYS A 47 7.80 -0.71 0.96
C LYS A 47 6.86 -1.85 0.55
N THR A 48 5.65 -1.52 0.12
CA THR A 48 4.70 -2.50 -0.41
C THR A 48 5.25 -3.12 -1.69
N ILE A 49 5.77 -2.30 -2.61
CA ILE A 49 6.39 -2.78 -3.86
C ILE A 49 7.62 -3.65 -3.57
N GLU A 50 8.51 -3.22 -2.67
CA GLU A 50 9.67 -4.00 -2.25
C GLU A 50 9.28 -5.39 -1.72
N PHE A 51 8.27 -5.44 -0.85
CA PHE A 51 7.73 -6.70 -0.33
C PHE A 51 7.18 -7.58 -1.46
N LEU A 52 6.39 -7.02 -2.37
CA LEU A 52 5.81 -7.77 -3.49
C LEU A 52 6.90 -8.39 -4.37
N LEU A 53 7.91 -7.61 -4.76
CA LEU A 53 9.04 -8.08 -5.57
C LEU A 53 9.85 -9.16 -4.85
N LYS A 54 10.14 -8.97 -3.55
CA LYS A 54 10.87 -9.95 -2.73
C LYS A 54 10.14 -11.29 -2.59
N ASN A 55 8.80 -11.26 -2.68
CA ASN A 55 7.96 -12.45 -2.57
C ASN A 55 7.49 -12.97 -3.94
N ASN A 56 8.13 -12.58 -5.04
CA ASN A 56 7.85 -13.03 -6.40
C ASN A 56 6.42 -12.75 -6.90
N TYR A 57 5.78 -11.69 -6.39
CA TYR A 57 4.52 -11.21 -6.96
C TYR A 57 4.76 -10.46 -8.27
N GLN A 58 3.84 -10.63 -9.22
CA GLN A 58 3.77 -9.80 -10.42
C GLN A 58 2.75 -8.67 -10.20
N LEU A 59 3.13 -7.45 -10.58
CA LEU A 59 2.22 -6.30 -10.58
C LEU A 59 1.61 -6.17 -11.97
N SER A 60 0.29 -6.05 -12.03
CA SER A 60 -0.45 -5.85 -13.27
C SER A 60 -1.27 -4.56 -13.20
N ARG A 61 -1.57 -4.01 -14.37
CA ARG A 61 -2.61 -2.97 -14.50
C ARG A 61 -3.98 -3.62 -14.35
N ILE A 62 -4.95 -2.83 -13.93
CA ILE A 62 -6.37 -3.19 -14.00
C ILE A 62 -6.85 -2.75 -15.39
N ASP A 63 -7.40 -3.68 -16.17
CA ASP A 63 -8.05 -3.42 -17.45
C ASP A 63 -9.57 -3.18 -17.26
#